data_AF-A0A358UZS0-F1
#
_entry.id   AF-A0A358UZS0-F1
#
_cell.length_a   1.000
_cell.length_b   1.000
_cell.length_c   1.000
_cell.angle_alpha   90.00
_cell.angle_beta   90.00
_cell.angle_gamma   90.00
#
_symmetry.space_group_name_H-M   'P 1'
#
loop_
_entity.id
_entity.type
_entity.pdbx_description
1 polymer ?
#
loop_
_entity_poly.entity_id
_entity_poly.type
_entity_poly.pdbx_seq_one_letter_code
_entity_poly.pdbx_strand_id
1 'polypeptide(L)'
;SELKDVSVIIGADRVSACRAAEKISNVIILDDGFQHRRVHRDINIVVYPANAKPKRQRLLPWGRLREPLSALKRAHAIVRVREIGEEENKPGTELKKYTDAQIFYGNRIIEG
;
A
#
# COMPACT_ATOMS: atom_id res chain seq x y z
N SER A 1 8.77 -20.12 1.87
CA SER A 1 8.31 -18.96 2.65
C SER A 1 9.52 -18.07 2.87
N GLU A 2 9.54 -16.87 2.28
CA GLU A 2 10.66 -15.93 2.44
C GLU A 2 10.73 -15.29 3.83
N LEU A 3 9.64 -15.38 4.60
CA LEU A 3 9.58 -14.91 5.98
C LEU A 3 9.62 -16.12 6.92
N LYS A 4 10.80 -16.43 7.47
CA LYS A 4 11.01 -17.58 8.35
C LYS A 4 10.54 -17.34 9.79
N ASP A 5 10.60 -16.08 10.23
CA ASP A 5 10.32 -15.68 11.62
C ASP A 5 9.03 -14.86 11.77
N VAL A 6 8.13 -14.94 10.78
CA VAL A 6 6.85 -14.21 10.79
C VAL A 6 5.70 -15.20 10.73
N SER A 7 4.76 -15.05 11.67
CA SER A 7 3.50 -15.79 11.63
C SER A 7 2.60 -15.26 10.50
N VAL A 8 2.20 -16.13 9.59
CA VAL A 8 1.28 -15.80 8.50
C VAL A 8 -0.11 -16.35 8.82
N ILE A 9 -1.11 -15.45 8.92
CA ILE A 9 -2.51 -15.81 9.18
C ILE A 9 -3.35 -15.48 7.95
N ILE A 10 -4.04 -16.47 7.41
CA ILE A 10 -4.92 -16.33 6.26
C ILE A 10 -6.37 -16.46 6.72
N GLY A 11 -7.18 -15.43 6.48
CA GLY A 11 -8.62 -15.48 6.77
C GLY A 11 -9.38 -14.38 6.04
N ALA A 12 -10.40 -14.75 5.24
CA ALA A 12 -11.17 -13.79 4.45
C ALA A 12 -11.83 -12.70 5.32
N ASP A 13 -12.29 -13.07 6.52
CA ASP A 13 -12.66 -12.09 7.54
C ASP A 13 -11.42 -11.57 8.26
N ARG A 14 -10.92 -10.42 7.76
CA ARG A 14 -9.74 -9.75 8.31
C ARG A 14 -9.91 -9.34 9.78
N VAL A 15 -11.13 -9.07 10.24
CA VAL A 15 -11.37 -8.67 11.64
C VAL A 15 -11.07 -9.86 12.57
N SER A 16 -11.63 -11.03 12.26
CA SER A 16 -11.40 -12.24 13.03
C SER A 16 -9.93 -12.70 12.95
N ALA A 17 -9.30 -12.58 11.78
CA ALA A 17 -7.88 -12.89 11.61
C ALA A 17 -6.97 -11.97 12.45
N CYS A 18 -7.23 -10.66 12.46
CA CYS A 18 -6.47 -9.72 13.30
C CYS A 18 -6.63 -10.02 14.80
N ARG A 19 -7.85 -10.30 15.27
CA ARG A 19 -8.07 -10.68 16.68
C ARG A 19 -7.32 -11.94 17.10
N ALA A 20 -7.14 -12.88 16.18
CA ALA A 20 -6.29 -14.05 16.43
C ALA A 20 -4.81 -13.67 16.47
N ALA A 21 -4.36 -12.82 15.53
CA ALA A 21 -2.98 -12.33 15.46
C ALA A 21 -2.56 -11.52 16.71
N GLU A 22 -3.46 -10.69 17.26
CA GLU A 22 -3.21 -9.88 18.46
C GLU A 22 -2.79 -10.70 19.68
N LYS A 23 -3.16 -12.00 19.73
CA LYS A 23 -2.81 -12.89 20.85
C LYS A 23 -1.35 -13.37 20.80
N ILE A 24 -0.71 -13.29 19.64
CA ILE A 24 0.62 -13.86 19.41
C ILE A 24 1.62 -12.86 18.83
N SER A 25 1.19 -11.63 18.52
CA SER A 25 2.00 -10.61 17.87
C SER A 25 1.74 -9.22 18.46
N ASN A 26 2.80 -8.44 18.62
CA ASN A 26 2.70 -7.03 19.03
C ASN A 26 2.45 -6.08 17.83
N VAL A 27 2.76 -6.54 16.61
CA VAL A 27 2.60 -5.78 15.38
C VAL A 27 1.96 -6.69 14.34
N ILE A 28 0.96 -6.16 13.63
CA ILE A 28 0.24 -6.85 12.57
C ILE A 28 0.45 -6.09 11.27
N ILE A 29 0.92 -6.79 10.23
CA ILE A 29 1.01 -6.26 8.87
C ILE A 29 -0.13 -6.84 8.06
N LEU A 30 -0.95 -5.96 7.49
CA LEU A 30 -2.01 -6.34 6.56
C LEU A 30 -1.51 -6.20 5.13
N ASP A 31 -1.15 -7.33 4.51
CA ASP A 31 -0.92 -7.36 3.08
C ASP A 31 -2.22 -7.07 2.32
N ASP A 32 -2.14 -6.16 1.35
CA ASP A 32 -3.28 -5.59 0.62
C ASP A 32 -4.43 -5.05 1.52
N GLY A 33 -4.09 -4.51 2.69
CA GLY A 33 -5.06 -4.11 3.71
C GLY A 33 -5.79 -2.77 3.49
N PHE A 34 -5.42 -1.98 2.47
CA PHE A 34 -5.84 -0.57 2.38
C PHE A 34 -7.36 -0.40 2.16
N GLN A 35 -7.99 -1.31 1.40
CA GLN A 35 -9.43 -1.37 1.18
C GLN A 35 -10.21 -1.95 2.37
N HIS A 36 -9.56 -2.70 3.28
CA HIS A 36 -10.21 -3.40 4.39
C HIS A 36 -10.54 -2.47 5.56
N ARG A 37 -11.46 -1.52 5.34
CA ARG A 37 -11.82 -0.45 6.30
C ARG A 37 -12.45 -0.93 7.61
N ARG A 38 -12.94 -2.18 7.67
CA ARG A 38 -13.50 -2.80 8.88
C ARG A 38 -12.45 -3.07 9.97
N VAL A 39 -11.18 -3.13 9.60
CA VAL A 39 -10.07 -3.29 10.55
C VAL A 39 -9.46 -1.91 10.82
N HIS A 40 -9.40 -1.52 12.08
CA HIS A 40 -8.68 -0.32 12.51
C HIS A 40 -7.19 -0.50 12.24
N ARG A 41 -6.52 0.56 11.78
CA ARG A 41 -5.09 0.56 11.49
C ARG A 41 -4.50 1.85 12.01
N ASP A 42 -3.50 1.73 12.87
CA ASP A 42 -2.74 2.87 13.37
C ASP A 42 -1.94 3.52 12.24
N ILE A 43 -1.42 2.70 11.31
CA ILE A 43 -0.61 3.16 10.18
C ILE A 43 -1.15 2.62 8.84
N ASN A 44 -1.47 3.54 7.92
CA ASN A 44 -1.74 3.21 6.52
C ASN A 44 -0.52 3.57 5.65
N ILE A 45 0.11 2.57 5.04
CA ILE A 45 1.16 2.75 4.04
C ILE A 45 0.61 2.33 2.67
N VAL A 46 0.72 3.21 1.68
CA VAL A 46 0.31 2.92 0.30
C VAL A 46 1.53 2.79 -0.59
N VAL A 47 1.64 1.66 -1.27
CA VAL A 47 2.61 1.47 -2.36
C VAL A 47 2.01 2.02 -3.65
N TYR A 48 2.73 2.90 -4.33
CA TYR A 48 2.29 3.52 -5.58
C TYR A 48 3.40 3.46 -6.63
N PRO A 49 3.15 3.03 -7.88
CA PRO A 49 4.20 2.96 -8.89
C PRO A 49 4.83 4.33 -9.19
N ALA A 50 6.16 4.38 -9.26
CA ALA A 50 6.91 5.63 -9.50
C ALA A 50 6.72 6.19 -10.93
N ASN A 51 6.35 5.36 -11.90
CA ASN A 51 6.06 5.76 -13.28
C ASN A 51 4.57 6.15 -13.50
N ALA A 52 3.68 5.83 -12.56
CA ALA A 52 2.24 6.07 -12.73
C ALA A 52 1.88 7.56 -12.58
N LYS A 53 1.22 8.11 -13.60
CA LYS A 53 0.66 9.48 -13.58
C LYS A 53 -0.76 9.45 -13.00
N PRO A 54 -1.03 10.01 -11.79
CA PRO A 54 -2.33 9.93 -11.13
C PRO A 54 -3.49 10.40 -12.02
N LYS A 55 -3.33 11.52 -12.74
CA LYS A 55 -4.38 12.07 -13.62
C LYS A 55 -4.78 11.15 -14.78
N ARG A 56 -3.95 10.17 -15.14
CA ARG A 56 -4.21 9.18 -16.20
C ARG A 56 -4.79 7.87 -15.66
N GLN A 57 -4.85 7.71 -14.34
CA GLN A 57 -5.40 6.51 -13.73
C GLN A 57 -6.92 6.56 -13.72
N ARG A 58 -7.54 5.40 -13.94
CA ARG A 58 -9.00 5.21 -13.90
C ARG A 58 -9.36 4.08 -12.95
N LEU A 59 -10.58 4.13 -12.43
CA LEU A 59 -11.17 3.03 -11.68
C LEU A 59 -11.38 1.81 -12.57
N LEU A 60 -11.36 0.63 -11.95
CA LEU A 60 -11.84 -0.60 -12.60
C LEU A 60 -13.28 -0.42 -13.11
N PRO A 61 -13.64 -1.02 -14.27
CA PRO A 61 -12.80 -1.85 -15.14
C PRO A 61 -11.90 -1.05 -16.12
N TRP A 62 -12.03 0.28 -16.17
CA TRP A 62 -11.38 1.15 -17.17
C TRP A 62 -9.93 1.52 -16.83
N GLY A 63 -9.40 1.04 -15.72
CA GLY A 63 -8.03 1.25 -15.27
C GLY A 63 -7.72 0.37 -14.05
N ARG A 64 -6.57 0.60 -13.40
CA ARG A 64 -6.06 -0.28 -12.33
C ARG A 64 -6.46 0.15 -10.91
N LEU A 65 -7.12 1.30 -10.75
CA LEU A 65 -7.48 1.78 -9.42
C LEU A 65 -8.66 0.98 -8.86
N ARG A 66 -8.48 0.44 -7.64
CA ARG A 66 -9.55 -0.21 -6.86
C ARG A 66 -10.40 0.80 -6.08
N GLU A 67 -9.85 1.98 -5.81
CA GLU A 67 -10.50 3.08 -5.11
C GLU A 67 -10.11 4.41 -5.78
N PRO A 68 -10.93 5.47 -5.69
CA PRO A 68 -10.59 6.77 -6.26
C PRO A 68 -9.33 7.32 -5.58
N LEU A 69 -8.57 8.18 -6.28
CA LEU A 69 -7.34 8.78 -5.73
C LEU A 69 -7.59 9.57 -4.44
N SER A 70 -8.81 10.08 -4.22
CA SER A 70 -9.21 10.71 -2.96
C SER A 70 -9.11 9.78 -1.74
N ALA A 71 -9.06 8.45 -1.93
CA ALA A 71 -8.81 7.50 -0.86
C ALA A 71 -7.41 7.65 -0.24
N LEU A 72 -6.44 8.23 -0.97
CA LEU A 72 -5.09 8.50 -0.47
C LEU A 72 -5.06 9.50 0.70
N LYS A 73 -6.15 10.23 0.95
CA LYS A 73 -6.33 11.02 2.19
C LYS A 73 -6.22 10.18 3.46
N ARG A 74 -6.45 8.86 3.38
CA ARG A 74 -6.31 7.92 4.50
C ARG A 74 -4.88 7.43 4.71
N ALA A 75 -3.96 7.70 3.79
CA ALA A 75 -2.57 7.25 3.90
C ALA A 75 -1.83 8.10 4.93
N HIS A 76 -0.98 7.46 5.74
CA HIS A 76 -0.02 8.15 6.60
C HIS A 76 1.34 8.26 5.90
N ALA A 77 1.66 7.30 5.04
CA ALA A 77 2.81 7.34 4.15
C ALA A 77 2.49 6.78 2.77
N ILE A 78 3.16 7.30 1.75
CA ILE A 78 3.17 6.73 0.39
C ILE A 78 4.59 6.35 0.03
N VAL A 79 4.79 5.12 -0.44
CA VAL A 79 6.07 4.66 -0.98
C VAL A 79 5.94 4.58 -2.49
N ARG A 80 6.66 5.45 -3.20
CA ARG A 80 6.79 5.38 -4.65
C ARG A 80 7.85 4.36 -5.02
N VAL A 81 7.44 3.27 -5.63
CA VAL A 81 8.34 2.15 -5.97
C VAL A 81 8.69 2.20 -7.45
N ARG A 82 9.99 2.21 -7.76
CA ARG A 82 10.53 2.12 -9.13
C ARG A 82 10.76 0.66 -9.49
N GLU A 83 10.49 0.31 -10.75
CA GLU A 83 11.06 -0.92 -11.31
C GLU A 83 12.54 -0.70 -11.67
N ILE A 84 13.33 -1.78 -11.59
CA ILE A 84 14.76 -1.74 -11.92
C ILE A 84 14.89 -1.40 -13.41
N GLY A 85 15.70 -0.38 -13.72
CA GLY A 85 15.93 0.06 -15.11
C GLY A 85 15.02 1.19 -15.59
N GLU A 86 14.06 1.66 -14.77
CA GLU A 86 13.27 2.85 -15.12
C GLU A 86 14.00 4.16 -14.76
N GLU A 87 14.10 5.07 -15.72
CA GLU A 87 14.62 6.43 -15.48
C GLU A 87 13.70 7.25 -14.57
N GLU A 88 14.32 8.14 -13.80
CA GLU A 88 13.62 9.01 -12.85
C GLU A 88 12.80 10.10 -13.57
N ASN A 89 11.56 9.78 -13.92
CA ASN A 89 10.57 10.81 -14.26
C ASN A 89 9.96 11.40 -12.97
N LYS A 90 10.56 12.45 -12.40
CA LYS A 90 9.91 13.25 -11.34
C LYS A 90 8.87 14.19 -11.98
N PRO A 91 7.62 14.19 -11.47
CA PRO A 91 7.36 14.89 -10.22
C PRO A 91 6.46 14.09 -9.27
N GLY A 92 6.98 13.71 -8.09
CA GLY A 92 6.18 13.10 -7.02
C GLY A 92 5.13 14.05 -6.39
N THR A 93 5.07 15.30 -6.84
CA THR A 93 4.13 16.32 -6.33
C THR A 93 2.70 16.11 -6.81
N GLU A 94 2.46 15.38 -7.92
CA GLU A 94 1.08 15.20 -8.42
C GLU A 94 0.18 14.47 -7.42
N LEU A 95 0.75 13.57 -6.62
CA LEU A 95 0.03 12.86 -5.56
C LEU A 95 -0.36 13.79 -4.39
N LYS A 96 0.36 14.89 -4.16
CA LYS A 96 0.04 15.85 -3.11
C LYS A 96 -1.32 16.52 -3.30
N LYS A 97 -1.89 16.48 -4.51
CA LYS A 97 -3.29 16.90 -4.75
C LYS A 97 -4.30 16.02 -4.00
N TYR A 98 -3.94 14.79 -3.66
CA TYR A 98 -4.85 13.78 -3.10
C TYR A 98 -4.51 13.35 -1.68
N THR A 99 -3.39 13.81 -1.12
CA THR A 99 -2.89 13.38 0.19
C THR A 99 -1.85 14.35 0.77
N ASP A 100 -1.86 14.49 2.09
CA ASP A 100 -0.82 15.21 2.83
C ASP A 100 0.32 14.29 3.28
N ALA A 101 0.16 12.96 3.13
CA ALA A 101 1.11 11.94 3.56
C ALA A 101 2.53 12.20 3.06
N GLN A 102 3.52 11.83 3.88
CA GLN A 102 4.91 11.86 3.46
C GLN A 102 5.14 10.86 2.32
N ILE A 103 5.88 11.29 1.30
CA ILE A 103 6.18 10.48 0.12
C ILE A 103 7.63 10.04 0.19
N PHE A 104 7.83 8.73 0.29
CA PHE A 104 9.12 8.06 0.25
C PHE A 104 9.35 7.42 -1.13
N TYR A 105 10.60 7.13 -1.46
CA TYR A 105 10.97 6.46 -2.70
C TYR A 105 11.72 5.18 -2.38
N GLY A 106 11.34 4.10 -3.07
CA GLY A 106 11.97 2.80 -2.96
C GLY A 106 12.28 2.22 -4.33
N ASN A 107 13.23 1.29 -4.36
CA ASN A 107 13.47 0.45 -5.53
C ASN A 107 12.79 -0.89 -5.27
N ARG A 108 12.14 -1.45 -6.29
CA ARG A 108 11.67 -2.83 -6.23
C ARG A 108 12.90 -3.74 -6.24
N ILE A 109 13.09 -4.48 -5.17
CA ILE A 109 14.08 -5.56 -5.12
C ILE A 109 13.31 -6.83 -5.48
N ILE A 110 13.76 -7.53 -6.52
CA ILE A 110 13.28 -8.87 -6.84
C ILE A 110 14.44 -9.79 -6.47
N GLU A 111 14.48 -10.20 -5.21
CA GLU A 111 15.22 -11.40 -4.81
C GLU A 111 14.25 -12.57 -5.02
N GLY A 112 14.73 -13.62 -5.66
CA GLY A 112 13.93 -14.79 -6.07
C GLY A 112 14.02 -15.96 -5.10
#